data_AF-A0A7C5GD78-F1
#
_entry.id   AF-A0A7C5GD78-F1
#
_cell.length_a   1.000
_cell.length_b   1.000
_cell.length_c   1.000
_cell.angle_alpha   90.00
_cell.angle_beta   90.00
_cell.angle_gamma   90.00
#
_symmetry.space_group_name_H-M   'P 1'
#
loop_
_entity.id
_entity.type
_entity.pdbx_description
1 polymer ?
#
loop_
_entity_poly.entity_id
_entity_poly.type
_entity_poly.pdbx_seq_one_letter_code
_entity_poly.pdbx_strand_id
1 'polypeptide(L)'
;SYPFLGAVLQLNFVELVEEIEDLNAVFEALKDSKLREDLLHHIKLFIPTWPEIFVTLFPRALAPSIVKELKDEGYEDKLVALVQDCFENYREYREAAIWIFKNMQNEEAFIKAGLSFEKQLITLIHILDYTFREIENHRDTTENRKINKQVQTILFKDGVLDTFIDQADTDTITRIYTLIDDVKDLDPSLKMKLRNRVLDKYPDFKFFGAEEKTVITRGLIVTMAKYQEKQKLLQHIMEVEVPANSKEIGFALSLGDLRENAEYKAAKEKQELLNSTVAKLKDEIERAQLFDPSSVNLSRVGFGTVVSLHNETDGTDEKYTILGPWESDPDNNVISYLSPFGGSILNKKVGERFVFSMDEEKISYTVKDISLASI
;
A
#
# COMPACT_ATOMS: atom_id res chain seq x y z
N SER A 1 20.64 49.60 5.98
CA SER A 1 19.42 50.29 5.53
C SER A 1 18.99 49.65 4.22
N TYR A 2 17.86 48.93 4.23
CA TYR A 2 17.34 48.21 3.08
C TYR A 2 16.61 49.20 2.15
N PRO A 3 17.15 49.56 0.97
CA PRO A 3 16.70 50.70 0.16
C PRO A 3 15.30 50.54 -0.45
N PHE A 4 14.73 49.33 -0.39
CA PHE A 4 13.43 48.96 -0.96
C PHE A 4 12.30 48.97 0.08
N LEU A 5 12.62 49.12 1.36
CA LEU A 5 11.62 49.47 2.37
C LEU A 5 11.45 50.99 2.28
N GLY A 6 10.48 51.42 1.49
CA GLY A 6 10.07 52.82 1.38
C GLY A 6 9.88 53.45 2.77
N ALA A 7 10.07 54.75 2.85
CA ALA A 7 10.07 55.54 4.07
C ALA A 7 9.13 54.99 5.16
N VAL A 8 9.74 54.48 6.24
CA VAL A 8 9.15 54.34 7.58
C VAL A 8 8.04 53.28 7.70
N LEU A 9 8.43 52.00 7.82
CA LEU A 9 7.71 51.12 8.75
C LEU A 9 8.01 51.66 10.15
N GLN A 10 7.10 52.46 10.69
CA GLN A 10 7.15 52.98 12.06
C GLN A 10 6.61 51.96 13.06
N LEU A 11 6.39 50.73 12.63
CA LEU A 11 5.84 49.66 13.44
C LEU A 11 6.98 49.01 14.24
N ASN A 12 6.84 49.02 15.56
CA ASN A 12 7.62 48.15 16.42
C ASN A 12 7.14 46.68 16.25
N PHE A 13 7.87 45.71 16.80
CA PHE A 13 7.56 44.29 16.59
C PHE A 13 6.14 43.90 17.04
N VAL A 14 5.64 44.51 18.12
CA VAL A 14 4.28 44.24 18.62
C VAL A 14 3.24 44.70 17.60
N GLU A 15 3.38 45.94 17.13
CA GLU A 15 2.48 46.53 16.12
C GLU A 15 2.52 45.74 14.80
N LEU A 16 3.70 45.23 14.42
CA LEU A 16 3.84 44.35 13.25
C LEU A 16 3.03 43.06 13.43
N VAL A 17 3.13 42.38 14.58
CA VAL A 17 2.42 41.13 14.83
C VAL A 17 0.91 41.35 14.92
N GLU A 18 0.46 42.47 15.49
CA GLU A 18 -0.96 42.83 15.57
C GLU A 18 -1.59 43.08 14.20
N GLU A 19 -0.82 43.54 13.20
CA GLU A 19 -1.30 43.73 11.83
C GLU A 19 -1.28 42.44 10.98
N ILE A 20 -0.70 41.33 11.48
CA ILE A 20 -0.69 40.07 10.75
C ILE A 20 -2.05 39.37 10.85
N GLU A 21 -2.76 39.28 9.72
CA GLU A 21 -4.03 38.55 9.64
C GLU A 21 -3.85 37.03 9.80
N ASP A 22 -2.78 36.46 9.25
CA ASP A 22 -2.47 35.03 9.31
C ASP A 22 -0.98 34.79 9.61
N LEU A 23 -0.70 34.56 10.89
CA LEU A 23 0.67 34.33 11.37
C LEU A 23 1.22 32.97 10.93
N ASN A 24 0.35 31.98 10.66
CA ASN A 24 0.78 30.69 10.13
C ASN A 24 1.32 30.86 8.70
N ALA A 25 0.61 31.61 7.85
CA ALA A 25 1.06 31.91 6.49
C ALA A 25 2.39 32.67 6.48
N VAL A 26 2.57 33.63 7.38
CA VAL A 26 3.84 34.36 7.53
C VAL A 26 4.96 33.40 7.93
N PHE A 27 4.75 32.54 8.93
CA PHE A 27 5.75 31.59 9.39
C PHE A 27 6.17 30.61 8.28
N GLU A 28 5.20 30.08 7.52
CA GLU A 28 5.45 29.18 6.40
C GLU A 28 6.25 29.86 5.28
N ALA A 29 5.96 31.14 5.00
CA ALA A 29 6.66 31.93 3.98
C ALA A 29 8.13 32.21 4.32
N LEU A 30 8.51 32.21 5.60
CA LEU A 30 9.90 32.34 6.04
C LEU A 30 10.69 31.08 5.68
N LYS A 31 11.50 31.12 4.61
CA LYS A 31 12.33 29.97 4.20
C LYS A 31 13.60 29.79 5.03
N ASP A 32 14.02 30.84 5.72
CA ASP A 32 15.23 30.83 6.55
C ASP A 32 14.89 30.34 7.97
N SER A 33 15.56 29.28 8.42
CA SER A 33 15.31 28.67 9.72
C SER A 33 15.70 29.58 10.89
N LYS A 34 16.72 30.42 10.71
CA LYS A 34 17.10 31.39 11.73
C LYS A 34 16.04 32.47 11.87
N LEU A 35 15.47 32.96 10.77
CA LEU A 35 14.35 33.91 10.84
C LEU A 35 13.11 33.34 11.51
N ARG A 36 12.83 32.04 11.34
CA ARG A 36 11.74 31.35 12.06
C ARG A 36 11.99 31.30 13.57
N GLU A 37 13.21 30.96 14.00
CA GLU A 37 13.56 30.97 15.42
C GLU A 37 13.58 32.39 16.00
N ASP A 38 14.11 33.37 15.27
CA ASP A 38 14.11 34.79 15.68
C ASP A 38 12.67 35.31 15.83
N LEU A 39 11.74 34.90 14.96
CA LEU A 39 10.31 35.23 15.08
C LEU A 39 9.72 34.64 16.37
N LEU A 40 9.92 33.35 16.64
CA LEU A 40 9.44 32.71 17.87
C LEU A 40 10.03 33.38 19.12
N HIS A 41 11.32 33.68 19.09
CA HIS A 41 12.02 34.36 20.16
C HIS A 41 11.44 35.76 20.43
N HIS A 42 11.21 36.56 19.38
CA HIS A 42 10.62 37.88 19.52
C HIS A 42 9.15 37.83 19.96
N ILE A 43 8.37 36.85 19.49
CA ILE A 43 7.01 36.63 20.00
C ILE A 43 7.05 36.41 21.51
N LYS A 44 7.92 35.52 22.02
CA LYS A 44 8.06 35.28 23.45
C LYS A 44 8.47 36.55 24.22
N LEU A 45 9.42 37.32 23.68
CA LEU A 45 9.96 38.49 24.36
C LEU A 45 8.99 39.66 24.45
N PHE A 46 8.21 39.89 23.39
CA PHE A 46 7.48 41.15 23.22
C PHE A 46 5.96 41.01 23.27
N ILE A 47 5.41 39.80 23.07
CA ILE A 47 3.95 39.59 23.02
C ILE A 47 3.45 38.96 24.33
N PRO A 48 2.59 39.63 25.12
CA PRO A 48 2.09 39.07 26.37
C PRO A 48 1.31 37.75 26.22
N THR A 49 0.61 37.58 25.10
CA THR A 49 -0.17 36.38 24.75
C THR A 49 0.63 35.37 23.90
N TRP A 50 1.96 35.39 24.03
CA TRP A 50 2.83 34.45 23.33
C TRP A 50 2.44 32.96 23.54
N PRO A 51 1.93 32.50 24.71
CA PRO A 51 1.58 31.09 24.87
C PRO A 51 0.46 30.66 23.91
N GLU A 52 -0.55 31.51 23.73
CA GLU A 52 -1.68 31.29 22.82
C GLU A 52 -1.19 31.26 21.36
N ILE A 53 -0.31 32.19 21.01
CA ILE A 53 0.31 32.24 19.68
C ILE A 53 1.13 30.97 19.42
N PHE A 54 1.90 30.51 20.40
CA PHE A 54 2.73 29.31 20.29
C PHE A 54 1.88 28.06 20.07
N VAL A 55 0.79 27.90 20.83
CA VAL A 55 -0.18 26.81 20.62
C VAL A 55 -0.77 26.87 19.21
N THR A 56 -1.08 28.07 18.72
CA THR A 56 -1.69 28.27 17.40
C THR A 56 -0.71 27.99 16.25
N LEU A 57 0.55 28.37 16.43
CA LEU A 57 1.63 28.18 15.44
C LEU A 57 2.13 26.75 15.39
N PHE A 58 2.12 26.03 16.51
CA PHE A 58 2.79 24.74 16.63
C PHE A 58 2.39 23.74 15.53
N PRO A 59 1.11 23.55 15.16
CA PRO A 59 0.74 22.55 14.17
C PRO A 59 1.38 22.74 12.79
N ARG A 60 1.84 23.94 12.46
CA ARG A 60 2.59 24.26 11.24
C ARG A 60 4.09 24.47 11.48
N ALA A 61 4.45 25.02 12.63
CA ALA A 61 5.84 25.34 12.96
C ALA A 61 6.67 24.12 13.34
N LEU A 62 6.09 23.16 14.09
CA LEU A 62 6.73 21.93 14.56
C LEU A 62 8.08 22.16 15.27
N ALA A 63 8.22 23.33 15.92
CA ALA A 63 9.47 23.78 16.51
C ALA A 63 9.63 23.22 17.95
N PRO A 64 10.74 22.53 18.27
CA PRO A 64 11.00 22.05 19.63
C PRO A 64 11.05 23.19 20.66
N SER A 65 11.46 24.39 20.24
CA SER A 65 11.49 25.59 21.09
C SER A 65 10.11 25.93 21.64
N ILE A 66 9.04 25.80 20.84
CA ILE A 66 7.67 26.06 21.32
C ILE A 66 7.32 25.16 22.52
N VAL A 67 7.57 23.85 22.40
CA VAL A 67 7.26 22.89 23.47
C VAL A 67 8.08 23.18 24.72
N LYS A 68 9.38 23.43 24.54
CA LYS A 68 10.30 23.75 25.63
C LYS A 68 9.87 25.01 26.39
N GLU A 69 9.61 26.11 25.67
CA GLU A 69 9.28 27.39 26.30
C GLU A 69 7.92 27.34 27.02
N LEU A 70 6.91 26.67 26.45
CA LEU A 70 5.63 26.46 27.14
C LEU A 70 5.80 25.65 28.43
N LYS A 71 6.63 24.61 28.40
CA LYS A 71 6.92 23.78 29.57
C LYS A 71 7.70 24.55 30.65
N ASP A 72 8.78 25.22 30.27
CA ASP A 72 9.68 25.93 31.20
C ASP A 72 8.94 27.06 31.94
N GLU A 73 7.95 27.68 31.32
CA GLU A 73 7.12 28.75 31.90
C GLU A 73 5.84 28.24 32.58
N GLY A 74 5.65 26.92 32.68
CA GLY A 74 4.55 26.30 33.43
C GLY A 74 3.21 26.24 32.71
N TYR A 75 3.18 26.39 31.39
CA TYR A 75 1.97 26.27 30.55
C TYR A 75 1.67 24.82 30.14
N GLU A 76 1.81 23.89 31.07
CA GLU A 76 1.63 22.46 30.83
C GLU A 76 0.21 22.13 30.33
N ASP A 77 -0.82 22.77 30.88
CA ASP A 77 -2.22 22.56 30.47
C ASP A 77 -2.47 22.93 29.00
N LYS A 78 -1.74 23.94 28.49
CA LYS A 78 -1.80 24.32 27.08
C LYS A 78 -1.12 23.28 26.19
N LEU A 79 -0.02 22.69 26.63
CA LEU A 79 0.63 21.59 25.91
C LEU A 79 -0.25 20.34 25.88
N VAL A 80 -0.92 20.03 26.99
CA VAL A 80 -1.91 18.93 27.06
C VAL A 80 -3.02 19.16 26.03
N ALA A 81 -3.63 20.34 26.03
CA ALA A 81 -4.70 20.70 25.10
C ALA A 81 -4.21 20.67 23.64
N LEU A 82 -3.00 21.17 23.36
CA LEU A 82 -2.39 21.14 22.04
C LEU A 82 -2.18 19.70 21.53
N VAL A 83 -1.68 18.80 22.38
CA VAL A 83 -1.51 17.39 22.04
C VAL A 83 -2.86 16.76 21.71
N GLN A 84 -3.89 17.00 22.53
CA GLN A 84 -5.24 16.48 22.28
C GLN A 84 -5.80 17.00 20.97
N ASP A 85 -5.72 18.31 20.73
CA ASP A 85 -6.19 18.97 19.51
C ASP A 85 -5.49 18.41 18.25
N CYS A 86 -4.17 18.23 18.27
CA CYS A 86 -3.43 17.66 17.15
C CYS A 86 -3.88 16.22 16.81
N PHE A 87 -4.19 15.41 17.81
CA PHE A 87 -4.64 14.02 17.59
C PHE A 87 -6.12 13.93 17.24
N GLU A 88 -6.97 14.85 17.72
CA GLU A 88 -8.40 14.92 17.36
C GLU A 88 -8.60 15.47 15.95
N ASN A 89 -7.84 16.51 15.60
CA ASN A 89 -7.87 17.19 14.30
C ASN A 89 -6.76 16.72 13.35
N TYR A 90 -6.34 15.45 13.46
CA TYR A 90 -5.21 14.86 12.74
C TYR A 90 -5.27 14.98 11.21
N ARG A 91 -6.45 15.19 10.60
CA ARG A 91 -6.58 15.38 9.14
C ARG A 91 -5.93 16.69 8.70
N GLU A 92 -6.13 17.73 9.51
CA GLU A 92 -5.52 19.04 9.32
C GLU A 92 -4.09 19.05 9.89
N TYR A 93 -3.89 18.50 11.08
CA TYR A 93 -2.64 18.54 11.83
C TYR A 93 -1.79 17.28 11.71
N ARG A 94 -1.83 16.62 10.54
CA ARG A 94 -1.17 15.32 10.29
C ARG A 94 0.33 15.32 10.62
N GLU A 95 1.07 16.35 10.22
CA GLU A 95 2.51 16.45 10.52
C GLU A 95 2.75 16.71 12.01
N ALA A 96 1.88 17.49 12.67
CA ALA A 96 1.97 17.74 14.10
C ALA A 96 1.71 16.47 14.91
N ALA A 97 0.68 15.69 14.58
CA ALA A 97 0.42 14.40 15.22
C ALA A 97 1.62 13.44 15.09
N ILE A 98 2.22 13.37 13.90
CA ILE A 98 3.43 12.55 13.66
C ILE A 98 4.62 13.08 14.47
N TRP A 99 4.83 14.39 14.49
CA TRP A 99 5.93 15.01 15.23
C TRP A 99 5.78 14.77 16.73
N ILE A 100 4.59 14.99 17.29
CA ILE A 100 4.29 14.75 18.70
C ILE A 100 4.54 13.27 19.03
N PHE A 101 4.02 12.35 18.20
CA PHE A 101 4.23 10.92 18.38
C PHE A 101 5.73 10.56 18.46
N LYS A 102 6.59 11.20 17.67
CA LYS A 102 8.03 10.90 17.64
C LYS A 102 8.82 11.54 18.76
N ASN A 103 8.43 12.73 19.21
CA ASN A 103 9.27 13.58 20.05
C ASN A 103 8.78 13.74 21.49
N MET A 104 7.49 13.48 21.76
CA MET A 104 6.88 13.83 23.05
C MET A 104 6.45 12.62 23.90
N GLN A 105 6.74 11.37 23.51
CA GLN A 105 6.28 10.17 24.23
C GLN A 105 6.64 10.17 25.73
N ASN A 106 7.76 10.79 26.10
CA ASN A 106 8.25 10.87 27.47
C ASN A 106 7.92 12.20 28.18
N GLU A 107 7.22 13.12 27.50
CA GLU A 107 6.84 14.41 28.07
C GLU A 107 5.61 14.26 28.97
N GLU A 108 5.62 14.95 30.12
CA GLU A 108 4.55 14.87 31.11
C GLU A 108 3.20 15.32 30.50
N ALA A 109 3.20 16.35 29.67
CA ALA A 109 2.01 16.83 28.95
C ALA A 109 1.41 15.75 28.05
N PHE A 110 2.25 14.95 27.38
CA PHE A 110 1.78 13.88 26.51
C PHE A 110 1.15 12.74 27.31
N ILE A 111 1.73 12.39 28.45
CA ILE A 111 1.17 11.41 29.38
C ILE A 111 -0.17 11.90 29.94
N LYS A 112 -0.24 13.17 30.37
CA LYS A 112 -1.45 13.82 30.88
C LYS A 112 -2.56 13.98 29.83
N ALA A 113 -2.21 14.07 28.55
CA ALA A 113 -3.19 14.09 27.46
C ALA A 113 -4.04 12.81 27.40
N GLY A 114 -3.60 11.72 28.03
CA GLY A 114 -4.40 10.51 28.21
C GLY A 114 -4.66 9.74 26.92
N LEU A 115 -3.81 9.94 25.90
CA LEU A 115 -3.92 9.24 24.62
C LEU A 115 -3.42 7.80 24.78
N SER A 116 -4.33 6.83 24.78
CA SER A 116 -3.95 5.41 24.79
C SER A 116 -3.04 5.10 23.59
N PHE A 117 -2.08 4.19 23.79
CA PHE A 117 -1.17 3.82 22.70
C PHE A 117 -1.94 3.28 21.48
N GLU A 118 -3.04 2.55 21.72
CA GLU A 118 -3.98 2.15 20.66
C GLU A 118 -4.54 3.36 19.88
N LYS A 119 -5.05 4.40 20.57
CA LYS A 119 -5.58 5.61 19.92
C LYS A 119 -4.50 6.29 19.07
N GLN A 120 -3.26 6.32 19.54
CA GLN A 120 -2.15 6.89 18.77
C GLN A 120 -1.89 6.12 17.47
N LEU A 121 -1.88 4.79 17.51
CA LEU A 121 -1.70 3.96 16.31
C LEU A 121 -2.87 4.12 15.34
N ILE A 122 -4.12 4.13 15.84
CA ILE A 122 -5.30 4.39 15.01
C ILE A 122 -5.16 5.72 14.28
N THR A 123 -4.74 6.78 14.98
CA THR A 123 -4.49 8.09 14.36
C THR A 123 -3.44 8.00 13.25
N LEU A 124 -2.30 7.34 13.49
CA LEU A 124 -1.26 7.17 12.45
C LEU A 124 -1.79 6.38 11.24
N ILE A 125 -2.55 5.31 11.46
CA ILE A 125 -3.13 4.50 10.37
C ILE A 125 -4.15 5.33 9.57
N HIS A 126 -5.00 6.11 10.25
CA HIS A 126 -5.94 7.01 9.59
C HIS A 126 -5.24 8.13 8.81
N ILE A 127 -4.13 8.66 9.32
CA ILE A 127 -3.30 9.60 8.57
C ILE A 127 -2.81 8.92 7.29
N LEU A 128 -2.24 7.72 7.39
CA LEU A 128 -1.71 6.96 6.27
C LEU A 128 -2.78 6.70 5.18
N ASP A 129 -3.96 6.22 5.59
CA ASP A 129 -5.08 5.99 4.67
C ASP A 129 -5.57 7.30 4.02
N TYR A 130 -5.72 8.36 4.82
CA TYR A 130 -6.12 9.66 4.32
C TYR A 130 -5.13 10.21 3.29
N THR A 131 -3.83 10.13 3.54
CA THR A 131 -2.81 10.64 2.63
C THR A 131 -2.65 9.79 1.38
N PHE A 132 -2.89 8.47 1.42
CA PHE A 132 -3.03 7.67 0.20
C PHE A 132 -4.22 8.14 -0.67
N ARG A 133 -5.39 8.38 -0.07
CA ARG A 133 -6.56 8.88 -0.78
C ARG A 133 -6.33 10.27 -1.40
N GLU A 134 -5.65 11.17 -0.69
CA GLU A 134 -5.30 12.49 -1.24
C GLU A 134 -4.32 12.38 -2.42
N ILE A 135 -3.38 11.43 -2.39
CA ILE A 135 -2.49 11.15 -3.55
C ILE A 135 -3.29 10.63 -4.75
N GLU A 136 -4.23 9.70 -4.53
CA GLU A 136 -5.12 9.18 -5.57
C GLU A 136 -5.96 10.32 -6.19
N ASN A 137 -6.39 11.29 -5.36
CA ASN A 137 -7.13 12.48 -5.79
C ASN A 137 -6.23 13.63 -6.31
N HIS A 138 -4.94 13.39 -6.52
CA HIS A 138 -3.98 14.39 -7.03
C HIS A 138 -3.82 15.65 -6.16
N ARG A 139 -4.02 15.55 -4.85
CA ARG A 139 -3.86 16.66 -3.88
C ARG A 139 -2.57 16.52 -3.09
N ASP A 140 -1.80 17.60 -3.01
CA ASP A 140 -0.54 17.74 -2.25
C ASP A 140 0.39 16.51 -2.36
N THR A 141 0.47 15.94 -3.56
CA THR A 141 1.01 14.59 -3.78
C THR A 141 2.44 14.41 -3.25
N THR A 142 3.29 15.43 -3.38
CA THR A 142 4.67 15.41 -2.90
C THR A 142 4.74 15.32 -1.37
N GLU A 143 3.99 16.15 -0.66
CA GLU A 143 4.00 16.16 0.80
C GLU A 143 3.33 14.90 1.36
N ASN A 144 2.19 14.49 0.79
CA ASN A 144 1.51 13.27 1.21
C ASN A 144 2.37 12.01 1.00
N ARG A 145 3.21 11.94 -0.04
CA ARG A 145 4.17 10.84 -0.21
C ARG A 145 5.24 10.83 0.88
N LYS A 146 5.74 12.00 1.32
CA LYS A 146 6.69 12.09 2.44
C LYS A 146 6.03 11.62 3.73
N ILE A 147 4.81 12.07 3.99
CA ILE A 147 4.03 11.66 5.16
C ILE A 147 3.79 10.15 5.16
N ASN A 148 3.36 9.56 4.04
CA ASN A 148 3.22 8.11 3.89
C ASN A 148 4.50 7.36 4.27
N LYS A 149 5.64 7.83 3.76
CA LYS A 149 6.95 7.23 4.06
C LYS A 149 7.30 7.33 5.54
N GLN A 150 7.05 8.47 6.18
CA GLN A 150 7.29 8.66 7.61
C GLN A 150 6.42 7.73 8.44
N VAL A 151 5.10 7.72 8.20
CA VAL A 151 4.17 6.88 8.95
C VAL A 151 4.46 5.39 8.76
N GLN A 152 4.75 4.94 7.53
CA GLN A 152 5.17 3.56 7.29
C GLN A 152 6.48 3.20 8.01
N THR A 153 7.42 4.14 8.11
CA THR A 153 8.68 3.92 8.85
C THR A 153 8.37 3.73 10.33
N ILE A 154 7.57 4.62 10.92
CA ILE A 154 7.15 4.52 12.32
C ILE A 154 6.45 3.17 12.58
N LEU A 155 5.42 2.86 11.80
CA LEU A 155 4.59 1.67 12.03
C LEU A 155 5.36 0.36 11.82
N PHE A 156 6.12 0.23 10.72
CA PHE A 156 6.66 -1.06 10.27
C PHE A 156 8.18 -1.21 10.40
N LYS A 157 8.95 -0.14 10.54
CA LYS A 157 10.43 -0.21 10.62
C LYS A 157 10.95 0.11 12.01
N ASP A 158 10.34 1.06 12.70
CA ASP A 158 10.78 1.48 14.03
C ASP A 158 10.29 0.52 15.14
N GLY A 159 9.69 -0.63 14.78
CA GLY A 159 9.26 -1.67 15.72
C GLY A 159 8.02 -1.33 16.54
N VAL A 160 7.32 -0.25 16.20
CA VAL A 160 6.14 0.25 16.94
C VAL A 160 5.00 -0.78 16.91
N LEU A 161 4.65 -1.31 15.73
CA LEU A 161 3.62 -2.34 15.63
C LEU A 161 4.04 -3.66 16.29
N ASP A 162 5.33 -4.04 16.20
CA ASP A 162 5.83 -5.24 16.87
C ASP A 162 5.65 -5.14 18.39
N THR A 163 6.05 -4.00 18.96
CA THR A 163 5.90 -3.70 20.39
C THR A 163 4.43 -3.73 20.81
N PHE A 164 3.56 -3.18 19.96
CA PHE A 164 2.12 -3.19 20.21
C PHE A 164 1.55 -4.61 20.22
N ILE A 165 1.87 -5.42 19.20
CA ILE A 165 1.41 -6.81 19.08
C ILE A 165 1.86 -7.64 20.28
N ASP A 166 3.05 -7.35 20.83
CA ASP A 166 3.56 -8.08 21.98
C ASP A 166 2.79 -7.85 23.28
N GLN A 167 2.08 -6.72 23.39
CA GLN A 167 1.43 -6.25 24.61
C GLN A 167 -0.11 -6.22 24.51
N ALA A 168 -0.66 -6.09 23.31
CA ALA A 168 -2.09 -5.95 23.09
C ALA A 168 -2.84 -7.30 23.10
N ASP A 169 -4.09 -7.30 23.53
CA ASP A 169 -4.99 -8.46 23.43
C ASP A 169 -5.46 -8.73 21.98
N THR A 170 -6.10 -9.87 21.79
CA THR A 170 -6.57 -10.35 20.48
C THR A 170 -7.62 -9.43 19.85
N ASP A 171 -8.55 -8.85 20.62
CA ASP A 171 -9.60 -7.97 20.09
C ASP A 171 -9.01 -6.65 19.60
N THR A 172 -8.06 -6.12 20.37
CA THR A 172 -7.31 -4.91 20.04
C THR A 172 -6.45 -5.10 18.79
N ILE A 173 -5.75 -6.23 18.66
CA ILE A 173 -4.99 -6.56 17.45
C ILE A 173 -5.90 -6.73 16.25
N THR A 174 -7.09 -7.32 16.42
CA THR A 174 -8.10 -7.41 15.35
C THR A 174 -8.46 -6.04 14.82
N ARG A 175 -8.78 -5.10 15.70
CA ARG A 175 -9.12 -3.72 15.30
C ARG A 175 -7.99 -3.04 14.52
N ILE A 176 -6.75 -3.09 15.05
CA ILE A 176 -5.59 -2.46 14.39
C ILE A 176 -5.25 -3.14 13.06
N TYR A 177 -5.27 -4.48 13.02
CA TYR A 177 -5.01 -5.23 11.80
C TYR A 177 -6.02 -4.87 10.71
N THR A 178 -7.32 -4.87 11.04
CA THR A 178 -8.38 -4.52 10.07
C THR A 178 -8.18 -3.12 9.51
N LEU A 179 -7.86 -2.13 10.35
CA LEU A 179 -7.60 -0.76 9.90
C LEU A 179 -6.40 -0.68 8.94
N ILE A 180 -5.34 -1.45 9.18
CA ILE A 180 -4.16 -1.50 8.29
C ILE A 180 -4.48 -2.24 6.99
N ASP A 181 -5.24 -3.34 7.08
CA ASP A 181 -5.64 -4.14 5.92
C ASP A 181 -6.57 -3.36 4.98
N ASP A 182 -7.40 -2.49 5.53
CA ASP A 182 -8.29 -1.59 4.78
C ASP A 182 -7.55 -0.46 4.03
N VAL A 183 -6.27 -0.21 4.33
CA VAL A 183 -5.46 0.78 3.59
C VAL A 183 -5.16 0.25 2.19
N LYS A 184 -5.95 0.68 1.21
CA LYS A 184 -5.97 0.15 -0.16
C LYS A 184 -4.61 0.14 -0.86
N ASP A 185 -3.88 1.25 -0.80
CA ASP A 185 -2.63 1.45 -1.54
C ASP A 185 -1.36 1.14 -0.73
N LEU A 186 -1.51 0.52 0.45
CA LEU A 186 -0.39 0.04 1.25
C LEU A 186 0.26 -1.18 0.58
N ASP A 187 1.60 -1.19 0.54
CA ASP A 187 2.40 -2.27 -0.05
C ASP A 187 1.97 -3.64 0.52
N PRO A 188 1.56 -4.61 -0.34
CA PRO A 188 1.14 -5.93 0.09
C PRO A 188 2.20 -6.67 0.93
N SER A 189 3.49 -6.40 0.70
CA SER A 189 4.57 -7.00 1.48
C SER A 189 4.57 -6.55 2.94
N LEU A 190 4.17 -5.31 3.22
CA LEU A 190 4.02 -4.80 4.60
C LEU A 190 2.82 -5.44 5.29
N LYS A 191 1.69 -5.58 4.59
CA LYS A 191 0.52 -6.30 5.11
C LYS A 191 0.83 -7.76 5.41
N MET A 192 1.58 -8.43 4.52
CA MET A 192 1.99 -9.81 4.72
C MET A 192 2.95 -9.96 5.91
N LYS A 193 3.92 -9.06 6.07
CA LYS A 193 4.81 -9.04 7.26
C LYS A 193 4.02 -8.87 8.56
N LEU A 194 3.07 -7.93 8.58
CA LEU A 194 2.19 -7.73 9.73
C LEU A 194 1.36 -9.00 10.02
N ARG A 195 0.76 -9.60 9.00
CA ARG A 195 -0.01 -10.84 9.13
C ARG A 195 0.82 -11.97 9.75
N ASN A 196 2.03 -12.19 9.25
CA ASN A 196 2.93 -13.21 9.78
C ASN A 196 3.30 -12.90 11.23
N ARG A 197 3.63 -11.63 11.54
CA ARG A 197 3.95 -11.21 12.90
C ARG A 197 2.81 -11.44 13.89
N VAL A 198 1.56 -11.20 13.47
CA VAL A 198 0.36 -11.48 14.27
C VAL A 198 0.23 -12.98 14.51
N LEU A 199 0.39 -13.82 13.47
CA LEU A 199 0.33 -15.28 13.60
C LEU A 199 1.45 -15.85 14.46
N ASP A 200 2.65 -15.25 14.43
CA ASP A 200 3.76 -15.66 15.29
C ASP A 200 3.43 -15.50 16.79
N LYS A 201 2.67 -14.45 17.14
CA LYS A 201 2.24 -14.20 18.52
C LYS A 201 0.93 -14.91 18.88
N TYR A 202 0.01 -15.00 17.92
CA TYR A 202 -1.34 -15.55 18.05
C TYR A 202 -1.59 -16.57 16.95
N PRO A 203 -1.13 -17.83 17.11
CA PRO A 203 -1.24 -18.85 16.05
C PRO A 203 -2.68 -19.15 15.63
N ASP A 204 -3.63 -19.06 16.57
CA ASP A 204 -5.06 -19.30 16.34
C ASP A 204 -5.82 -18.04 15.91
N PHE A 205 -5.12 -16.95 15.59
CA PHE A 205 -5.74 -15.69 15.22
C PHE A 205 -6.57 -15.83 13.95
N LYS A 206 -7.83 -15.41 14.04
CA LYS A 206 -8.75 -15.38 12.90
C LYS A 206 -8.85 -13.96 12.37
N PHE A 207 -8.44 -13.79 11.13
CA PHE A 207 -8.59 -12.50 10.44
C PHE A 207 -10.05 -12.32 10.02
N PHE A 208 -10.76 -11.43 10.72
CA PHE A 208 -12.14 -11.02 10.40
C PHE A 208 -12.11 -9.69 9.62
N GLY A 209 -12.88 -9.59 8.55
CA GLY A 209 -12.83 -8.44 7.61
C GLY A 209 -12.64 -8.85 6.15
N ALA A 210 -12.30 -10.12 5.90
CA ALA A 210 -12.62 -10.72 4.64
C ALA A 210 -14.14 -10.99 4.60
N GLU A 211 -14.93 -10.03 4.09
CA GLU A 211 -15.69 -10.46 2.92
C GLU A 211 -14.65 -11.19 2.06
N GLU A 212 -14.90 -12.45 1.73
CA GLU A 212 -14.25 -13.08 0.59
C GLU A 212 -14.65 -12.28 -0.66
N LYS A 213 -14.21 -11.02 -0.78
CA LYS A 213 -13.72 -10.51 -2.03
C LYS A 213 -12.60 -11.46 -2.36
N THR A 214 -12.99 -12.50 -3.10
CA THR A 214 -12.18 -13.08 -4.15
C THR A 214 -10.92 -12.27 -4.29
N VAL A 215 -9.84 -12.80 -3.74
CA VAL A 215 -8.50 -12.34 -4.05
C VAL A 215 -8.35 -12.62 -5.54
N ILE A 216 -8.87 -11.71 -6.36
CA ILE A 216 -8.22 -11.35 -7.60
C ILE A 216 -7.10 -10.45 -7.10
N THR A 217 -6.04 -11.09 -6.58
CA THR A 217 -4.74 -10.46 -6.52
C THR A 217 -4.54 -9.86 -7.90
N ARG A 218 -4.27 -8.56 -7.97
CA ARG A 218 -3.84 -7.92 -9.22
C ARG A 218 -2.52 -8.52 -9.74
N GLY A 219 -1.89 -9.43 -8.98
CA GLY A 219 -0.79 -10.26 -9.41
C GLY A 219 -1.20 -11.68 -9.79
N LEU A 220 -0.63 -12.18 -10.89
CA LEU A 220 -0.78 -13.55 -11.36
C LEU A 220 -0.03 -14.49 -10.39
N ILE A 221 -0.72 -15.36 -9.66
CA ILE A 221 -0.04 -16.36 -8.81
C ILE A 221 0.56 -17.42 -9.74
N VAL A 222 1.85 -17.72 -9.57
CA VAL A 222 2.61 -18.61 -10.45
C VAL A 222 3.57 -19.50 -9.68
N THR A 223 3.85 -20.67 -10.23
CA THR A 223 4.89 -21.57 -9.75
C THR A 223 6.28 -21.05 -10.11
N MET A 224 7.30 -21.39 -9.30
CA MET A 224 8.69 -21.01 -9.58
C MET A 224 9.19 -21.56 -10.94
N ALA A 225 8.84 -22.81 -11.25
CA ALA A 225 9.21 -23.45 -12.52
C ALA A 225 8.65 -22.67 -13.71
N LYS A 226 7.36 -22.30 -13.68
CA LYS A 226 6.72 -21.59 -14.77
C LYS A 226 7.19 -20.15 -14.90
N TYR A 227 7.43 -19.47 -13.78
CA TYR A 227 8.02 -18.14 -13.77
C TYR A 227 9.39 -18.12 -14.49
N GLN A 228 10.27 -19.08 -14.18
CA GLN A 228 11.57 -19.23 -14.84
C GLN A 228 11.42 -19.54 -16.34
N GLU A 229 10.46 -20.37 -16.72
CA GLU A 229 10.17 -20.66 -18.13
C GLU A 229 9.76 -19.40 -18.89
N LYS A 230 8.87 -18.57 -18.32
CA LYS A 230 8.44 -17.30 -18.93
C LYS A 230 9.57 -16.28 -19.02
N GLN A 231 10.44 -16.21 -18.01
CA GLN A 231 11.64 -15.36 -18.06
C GLN A 231 12.59 -15.79 -19.19
N LYS A 232 12.85 -17.10 -19.34
CA LYS A 232 13.67 -17.63 -20.43
C LYS A 232 13.05 -17.36 -21.79
N LEU A 233 11.73 -17.50 -21.91
CA LEU A 233 11.00 -17.19 -23.14
C LEU A 233 11.14 -15.70 -23.51
N LEU A 234 10.92 -14.80 -22.55
CA LEU A 234 11.10 -13.36 -22.76
C LEU A 234 12.53 -13.05 -23.23
N GLN A 235 13.53 -13.64 -22.58
CA GLN A 235 14.93 -13.46 -22.96
C GLN A 235 15.20 -13.98 -24.38
N HIS A 236 14.70 -15.17 -24.72
CA HIS A 236 14.84 -15.74 -26.06
C HIS A 236 14.24 -14.84 -27.14
N ILE A 237 13.02 -14.34 -26.93
CA ILE A 237 12.36 -13.44 -27.87
C ILE A 237 13.19 -12.17 -28.06
N MET A 238 13.68 -11.57 -26.97
CA MET A 238 14.42 -10.30 -27.01
C MET A 238 15.82 -10.44 -27.62
N GLU A 239 16.54 -11.53 -27.34
CA GLU A 239 17.95 -11.71 -27.73
C GLU A 239 18.11 -12.47 -29.05
N VAL A 240 17.11 -13.27 -29.46
CA VAL A 240 17.18 -14.12 -30.66
C VAL A 240 16.16 -13.68 -31.71
N GLU A 241 14.86 -13.71 -31.38
CA GLU A 241 13.80 -13.53 -32.37
C GLU A 241 13.69 -12.09 -32.88
N VAL A 242 13.72 -11.09 -31.99
CA VAL A 242 13.65 -9.67 -32.36
C VAL A 242 14.84 -9.25 -33.24
N PRO A 243 16.10 -9.60 -32.92
CA PRO A 243 17.22 -9.35 -33.82
C PRO A 243 17.14 -10.11 -35.15
N ALA A 244 16.68 -11.37 -35.14
CA ALA A 244 16.51 -12.16 -36.36
C ALA A 244 15.46 -11.51 -37.29
N ASN A 245 14.29 -11.16 -36.76
CA ASN A 245 13.25 -10.45 -37.49
C ASN A 245 13.73 -9.09 -38.03
N SER A 246 14.56 -8.37 -37.27
CA SER A 246 15.15 -7.11 -37.76
C SER A 246 16.07 -7.31 -38.97
N LYS A 247 16.81 -8.43 -39.02
CA LYS A 247 17.62 -8.81 -40.19
C LYS A 247 16.75 -9.21 -41.37
N GLU A 248 15.67 -9.97 -41.15
CA GLU A 248 14.68 -10.34 -42.17
C GLU A 248 14.08 -9.09 -42.84
N ILE A 249 13.67 -8.09 -42.05
CA ILE A 249 13.16 -6.81 -42.57
C ILE A 249 14.24 -6.09 -43.40
N GLY A 250 15.47 -6.02 -42.90
CA GLY A 250 16.59 -5.38 -43.62
C GLY A 250 16.90 -6.07 -44.95
N PHE A 251 16.84 -7.39 -44.99
CA PHE A 251 17.01 -8.17 -46.22
C PHE A 251 15.87 -7.92 -47.21
N ALA A 252 14.61 -7.98 -46.76
CA ALA A 252 13.45 -7.70 -47.62
C ALA A 252 13.47 -6.28 -48.20
N LEU A 253 13.98 -5.29 -47.45
CA LEU A 253 14.19 -3.91 -47.92
C LEU A 253 15.25 -3.81 -49.02
N SER A 254 16.28 -4.66 -49.00
CA SER A 254 17.35 -4.67 -50.00
C SER A 254 16.92 -5.20 -51.37
N LEU A 255 15.76 -5.87 -51.46
CA LEU A 255 15.22 -6.46 -52.69
C LEU A 255 14.45 -5.47 -53.59
N GLY A 256 14.34 -4.20 -53.17
CA GLY A 256 14.04 -3.06 -54.05
C GLY A 256 12.55 -2.79 -54.36
N ASP A 257 11.78 -3.79 -54.80
CA ASP A 257 10.37 -3.57 -55.15
C ASP A 257 9.41 -3.90 -53.99
N LEU A 258 9.11 -2.88 -53.18
CA LEU A 258 8.39 -3.02 -51.92
C LEU A 258 6.87 -3.04 -52.05
N ARG A 259 6.32 -2.76 -53.24
CA ARG A 259 4.86 -2.62 -53.42
C ARG A 259 4.12 -3.96 -53.48
N GLU A 260 4.81 -5.05 -53.77
CA GLU A 260 4.24 -6.42 -53.78
C GLU A 260 5.03 -7.42 -52.92
N ASN A 261 5.97 -6.96 -52.10
CA ASN A 261 6.86 -7.85 -51.35
C ASN A 261 6.14 -8.49 -50.15
N ALA A 262 5.58 -9.68 -50.37
CA ALA A 262 4.93 -10.49 -49.35
C ALA A 262 5.85 -10.81 -48.16
N GLU A 263 7.16 -10.97 -48.38
CA GLU A 263 8.14 -11.24 -47.33
C GLU A 263 8.33 -10.03 -46.41
N TYR A 264 8.37 -8.81 -46.97
CA TYR A 264 8.43 -7.59 -46.17
C TYR A 264 7.18 -7.42 -45.29
N LYS A 265 6.00 -7.67 -45.85
CA LYS A 265 4.73 -7.59 -45.11
C LYS A 265 4.68 -8.61 -43.97
N ALA A 266 5.04 -9.87 -44.25
CA ALA A 266 5.10 -10.93 -43.25
C ALA A 266 6.10 -10.62 -42.13
N ALA A 267 7.29 -10.09 -42.45
CA ALA A 267 8.30 -9.72 -41.46
C ALA A 267 7.86 -8.51 -40.59
N LYS A 268 7.06 -7.59 -41.15
CA LYS A 268 6.45 -6.49 -40.40
C LYS A 268 5.34 -6.97 -39.45
N GLU A 269 4.46 -7.84 -39.92
CA GLU A 269 3.44 -8.47 -39.07
C GLU A 269 4.09 -9.27 -37.92
N LYS A 270 5.14 -10.04 -38.22
CA LYS A 270 5.94 -10.73 -37.22
C LYS A 270 6.60 -9.77 -36.22
N GLN A 271 7.09 -8.60 -36.66
CA GLN A 271 7.63 -7.57 -35.77
C GLN A 271 6.58 -7.08 -34.75
N GLU A 272 5.37 -6.81 -35.21
CA GLU A 272 4.25 -6.35 -34.37
C GLU A 272 3.82 -7.44 -33.37
N LEU A 273 3.78 -8.69 -33.81
CA LEU A 273 3.49 -9.83 -32.95
C LEU A 273 4.57 -10.02 -31.87
N LEU A 274 5.86 -9.92 -32.22
CA LEU A 274 6.95 -10.04 -31.25
C LEU A 274 6.91 -8.90 -30.23
N ASN A 275 6.71 -7.65 -30.68
CA ASN A 275 6.63 -6.50 -29.78
C ASN A 275 5.44 -6.58 -28.82
N SER A 276 4.25 -6.97 -29.31
CA SER A 276 3.08 -7.15 -28.46
C SER A 276 3.27 -8.30 -27.47
N THR A 277 3.89 -9.40 -27.90
CA THR A 277 4.23 -10.54 -27.02
C THR A 277 5.22 -10.14 -25.94
N VAL A 278 6.28 -9.40 -26.27
CA VAL A 278 7.27 -8.89 -25.30
C VAL A 278 6.61 -7.96 -24.28
N ALA A 279 5.78 -7.02 -24.74
CA ALA A 279 5.08 -6.08 -23.85
C ALA A 279 4.17 -6.83 -22.87
N LYS A 280 3.39 -7.79 -23.37
CA LYS A 280 2.51 -8.64 -22.56
C LYS A 280 3.29 -9.48 -21.55
N LEU A 281 4.35 -10.17 -21.98
CA LEU A 281 5.16 -11.01 -21.08
C LEU A 281 5.85 -10.20 -20.00
N LYS A 282 6.38 -9.01 -20.32
CA LYS A 282 7.00 -8.11 -19.32
C LYS A 282 5.99 -7.69 -18.26
N ASP A 283 4.83 -7.23 -18.69
CA ASP A 283 3.74 -6.79 -17.81
C ASP A 283 3.20 -7.94 -16.93
N GLU A 284 3.05 -9.14 -17.49
CA GLU A 284 2.64 -10.33 -16.71
C GLU A 284 3.72 -10.79 -15.73
N ILE A 285 5.00 -10.79 -16.11
CA ILE A 285 6.14 -11.14 -15.23
C ILE A 285 6.27 -10.14 -14.08
N GLU A 286 6.13 -8.84 -14.37
CA GLU A 286 6.20 -7.79 -13.35
C GLU A 286 5.10 -7.92 -12.29
N ARG A 287 3.91 -8.35 -12.71
CA ARG A 287 2.78 -8.61 -11.80
C ARG A 287 2.80 -10.02 -11.19
N ALA A 288 3.68 -10.91 -11.61
CA ALA A 288 3.66 -12.29 -11.14
C ALA A 288 4.04 -12.39 -9.66
N GLN A 289 3.29 -13.19 -8.90
CA GLN A 289 3.55 -13.49 -7.50
C GLN A 289 3.94 -14.95 -7.38
N LEU A 290 5.16 -15.21 -6.90
CA LEU A 290 5.64 -16.56 -6.67
C LEU A 290 4.84 -17.21 -5.55
N PHE A 291 4.31 -18.39 -5.86
CA PHE A 291 3.60 -19.22 -4.90
C PHE A 291 4.56 -19.94 -3.95
N ASP A 292 4.22 -19.94 -2.67
CA ASP A 292 4.89 -20.71 -1.62
C ASP A 292 4.02 -21.92 -1.22
N PRO A 293 4.43 -23.17 -1.51
CA PRO A 293 3.68 -24.37 -1.15
C PRO A 293 3.41 -24.53 0.34
N SER A 294 4.23 -23.92 1.22
CA SER A 294 4.02 -23.97 2.67
C SER A 294 2.84 -23.12 3.14
N SER A 295 2.36 -22.20 2.29
CA SER A 295 1.25 -21.28 2.60
C SER A 295 -0.15 -21.83 2.25
N VAL A 296 -0.23 -23.05 1.71
CA VAL A 296 -1.49 -23.62 1.22
C VAL A 296 -2.46 -23.92 2.35
N ASN A 297 -3.65 -23.35 2.26
CA ASN A 297 -4.75 -23.68 3.12
C ASN A 297 -5.63 -24.77 2.48
N LEU A 298 -5.59 -25.98 3.05
CA LEU A 298 -6.40 -27.13 2.59
C LEU A 298 -7.85 -27.10 3.06
N SER A 299 -8.29 -26.09 3.82
CA SER A 299 -9.69 -25.98 4.25
C SER A 299 -10.65 -25.63 3.10
N ARG A 300 -10.12 -25.21 1.95
CA ARG A 300 -10.88 -24.78 0.76
C ARG A 300 -10.04 -24.93 -0.51
N VAL A 301 -10.71 -25.01 -1.65
CA VAL A 301 -10.07 -25.08 -2.97
C VAL A 301 -9.38 -23.75 -3.26
N GLY A 302 -8.10 -23.80 -3.64
CA GLY A 302 -7.27 -22.64 -3.93
C GLY A 302 -6.10 -22.98 -4.85
N PHE A 303 -5.26 -21.99 -5.17
CA PHE A 303 -4.04 -22.24 -5.94
C PHE A 303 -3.16 -23.27 -5.24
N GLY A 304 -2.63 -24.23 -6.00
CA GLY A 304 -1.75 -25.29 -5.50
C GLY A 304 -2.50 -26.41 -4.79
N THR A 305 -3.81 -26.52 -4.97
CA THR A 305 -4.62 -27.63 -4.44
C THR A 305 -5.02 -28.61 -5.54
N VAL A 306 -5.18 -29.87 -5.17
CA VAL A 306 -5.88 -30.90 -5.94
C VAL A 306 -7.25 -31.08 -5.31
N VAL A 307 -8.30 -30.89 -6.10
CA VAL A 307 -9.68 -31.10 -5.68
C VAL A 307 -10.22 -32.38 -6.30
N SER A 308 -10.83 -33.23 -5.48
CA SER A 308 -11.62 -34.37 -5.96
C SER A 308 -13.09 -33.99 -5.95
N LEU A 309 -13.76 -34.09 -7.10
CA LEU A 309 -15.16 -33.75 -7.29
C LEU A 309 -15.94 -35.02 -7.63
N HIS A 310 -17.11 -35.17 -7.04
CA HIS A 310 -18.07 -36.20 -7.44
C HIS A 310 -19.10 -35.60 -8.37
N ASN A 311 -19.17 -36.10 -9.60
CA ASN A 311 -20.15 -35.73 -10.60
C ASN A 311 -21.47 -36.45 -10.28
N GLU A 312 -22.48 -35.70 -9.82
CA GLU A 312 -23.77 -36.25 -9.43
C GLU A 312 -24.63 -36.65 -10.64
N THR A 313 -24.24 -36.28 -11.86
CA THR A 313 -24.97 -36.59 -13.10
C THR A 313 -24.64 -38.00 -13.60
N ASP A 314 -23.36 -38.39 -13.59
CA ASP A 314 -22.91 -39.71 -14.08
C ASP A 314 -22.34 -40.63 -12.99
N GLY A 315 -22.21 -40.12 -11.75
CA GLY A 315 -21.74 -40.86 -10.59
C GLY A 315 -20.22 -41.08 -10.55
N THR A 316 -19.45 -40.39 -11.39
CA THR A 316 -17.99 -40.54 -11.45
C THR A 316 -17.26 -39.56 -10.52
N ASP A 317 -16.02 -39.91 -10.14
CA ASP A 317 -15.13 -39.04 -9.38
C ASP A 317 -14.04 -38.49 -10.30
N GLU A 318 -13.89 -37.17 -10.32
CA GLU A 318 -12.97 -36.42 -11.16
C GLU A 318 -11.96 -35.67 -10.27
N LYS A 319 -10.72 -35.52 -10.74
CA LYS A 319 -9.66 -34.82 -10.00
C LYS A 319 -9.06 -33.70 -10.81
N TYR A 320 -8.98 -32.52 -10.23
CA TYR A 320 -8.45 -31.32 -10.86
C TYR A 320 -7.37 -30.66 -10.01
N THR A 321 -6.29 -30.23 -10.65
CA THR A 321 -5.25 -29.42 -10.02
C THR A 321 -5.53 -27.96 -10.31
N ILE A 322 -5.63 -27.12 -9.29
CA ILE A 322 -5.98 -25.71 -9.44
C ILE A 322 -4.73 -24.84 -9.40
N LEU A 323 -4.34 -24.29 -10.54
CA LEU A 323 -3.16 -23.44 -10.71
C LEU A 323 -3.51 -22.16 -11.48
N GLY A 324 -2.49 -21.42 -11.90
CA GLY A 324 -2.63 -20.17 -12.62
C GLY A 324 -2.85 -20.36 -14.13
N PRO A 325 -3.20 -19.28 -14.84
CA PRO A 325 -3.33 -19.29 -16.30
C PRO A 325 -2.08 -19.77 -17.05
N TRP A 326 -0.88 -19.57 -16.50
CA TRP A 326 0.35 -20.00 -17.17
C TRP A 326 0.55 -21.51 -17.07
N GLU A 327 0.15 -22.12 -15.95
CA GLU A 327 0.23 -23.56 -15.71
C GLU A 327 -0.98 -24.34 -16.23
N SER A 328 -2.06 -23.64 -16.63
CA SER A 328 -3.29 -24.29 -17.06
C SER A 328 -3.05 -25.24 -18.23
N ASP A 329 -3.51 -26.47 -18.06
CA ASP A 329 -3.45 -27.55 -19.03
C ASP A 329 -4.69 -28.44 -18.81
N PRO A 330 -5.84 -28.06 -19.40
CA PRO A 330 -7.10 -28.77 -19.20
C PRO A 330 -7.05 -30.24 -19.64
N ASP A 331 -6.24 -30.58 -20.64
CA ASP A 331 -6.08 -31.96 -21.13
C ASP A 331 -5.45 -32.87 -20.06
N ASN A 332 -4.66 -32.28 -19.15
CA ASN A 332 -4.06 -32.97 -17.99
C ASN A 332 -4.76 -32.62 -16.66
N ASN A 333 -6.01 -32.16 -16.71
CA ASN A 333 -6.81 -31.75 -15.55
C ASN A 333 -6.18 -30.63 -14.69
N VAL A 334 -5.35 -29.78 -15.30
CA VAL A 334 -4.81 -28.58 -14.63
C VAL A 334 -5.65 -27.37 -15.02
N ILE A 335 -6.46 -26.90 -14.08
CA ILE A 335 -7.46 -25.86 -14.30
C ILE A 335 -6.97 -24.55 -13.73
N SER A 336 -6.99 -23.50 -14.56
CA SER A 336 -6.77 -22.13 -14.09
C SER A 336 -7.85 -21.69 -13.11
N TYR A 337 -7.46 -21.12 -11.97
CA TYR A 337 -8.41 -20.48 -11.04
C TYR A 337 -9.16 -19.29 -11.66
N LEU A 338 -8.67 -18.73 -12.78
CA LEU A 338 -9.34 -17.66 -13.55
C LEU A 338 -10.25 -18.20 -14.67
N SER A 339 -10.29 -19.51 -14.89
CA SER A 339 -11.22 -20.10 -15.86
C SER A 339 -12.66 -20.12 -15.31
N PRO A 340 -13.70 -20.19 -16.16
CA PRO A 340 -15.09 -20.28 -15.69
C PRO A 340 -15.31 -21.45 -14.71
N PHE A 341 -14.74 -22.62 -15.01
CA PHE A 341 -14.83 -23.79 -14.14
C PHE A 341 -14.04 -23.58 -12.84
N GLY A 342 -12.77 -23.16 -12.93
CA GLY A 342 -11.92 -22.86 -11.77
C GLY A 342 -12.52 -21.81 -10.83
N GLY A 343 -13.13 -20.76 -11.38
CA GLY A 343 -13.82 -19.74 -10.60
C GLY A 343 -15.07 -20.25 -9.88
N SER A 344 -15.76 -21.24 -10.45
CA SER A 344 -16.96 -21.85 -9.82
C SER A 344 -16.62 -22.72 -8.60
N ILE A 345 -15.42 -23.29 -8.59
CA ILE A 345 -14.93 -24.19 -7.52
C ILE A 345 -14.01 -23.51 -6.52
N LEU A 346 -13.47 -22.33 -6.86
CA LEU A 346 -12.59 -21.59 -5.97
C LEU A 346 -13.28 -21.28 -4.63
N ASN A 347 -12.54 -21.42 -3.54
CA ASN A 347 -12.99 -21.27 -2.15
C ASN A 347 -14.03 -22.28 -1.65
N LYS A 348 -14.48 -23.24 -2.48
CA LYS A 348 -15.37 -24.31 -2.03
C LYS A 348 -14.68 -25.21 -1.02
N LYS A 349 -15.47 -25.77 -0.09
CA LYS A 349 -14.99 -26.65 0.99
C LYS A 349 -15.45 -28.08 0.75
N VAL A 350 -14.78 -29.04 1.40
CA VAL A 350 -15.21 -30.44 1.41
C VAL A 350 -16.68 -30.55 1.87
N GLY A 351 -17.49 -31.26 1.10
CA GLY A 351 -18.92 -31.43 1.32
C GLY A 351 -19.80 -30.39 0.64
N GLU A 352 -19.25 -29.30 0.12
CA GLU A 352 -20.04 -28.30 -0.61
C GLU A 352 -20.45 -28.79 -2.00
N ARG A 353 -21.66 -28.40 -2.40
CA ARG A 353 -22.24 -28.68 -3.71
C ARG A 353 -22.25 -27.43 -4.57
N PHE A 354 -22.00 -27.59 -5.87
CA PHE A 354 -22.14 -26.51 -6.83
C PHE A 354 -22.63 -27.07 -8.18
N VAL A 355 -23.24 -26.20 -8.99
CA VAL A 355 -23.68 -26.53 -10.35
C VAL A 355 -22.82 -25.74 -11.30
N PHE A 356 -22.21 -26.42 -12.25
CA PHE A 356 -21.51 -25.80 -13.36
C PHE A 356 -22.31 -25.98 -14.64
N SER A 357 -22.50 -24.90 -15.37
CA SER A 357 -23.19 -24.92 -16.67
C SER A 357 -22.13 -24.85 -17.77
N MET A 358 -22.09 -25.88 -18.61
CA MET A 358 -21.33 -25.87 -19.85
C MET A 358 -22.34 -25.89 -20.99
N ASP A 359 -22.41 -24.80 -21.76
CA ASP A 359 -23.45 -24.56 -22.76
C ASP A 359 -24.88 -24.67 -22.18
N GLU A 360 -25.68 -25.66 -22.61
CA GLU A 360 -27.04 -25.92 -22.11
C GLU A 360 -27.09 -27.02 -21.03
N GLU A 361 -25.97 -27.73 -20.80
CA GLU A 361 -25.89 -28.83 -19.85
C GLU A 361 -25.48 -28.34 -18.47
N LYS A 362 -26.23 -28.77 -17.44
CA LYS A 362 -25.95 -28.46 -16.04
C LYS A 362 -25.43 -29.71 -15.36
N ILE A 363 -24.21 -29.65 -14.86
CA ILE A 363 -23.58 -30.73 -14.10
C ILE A 363 -23.48 -30.30 -12.65
N SER A 364 -23.97 -31.16 -11.75
CA SER A 364 -23.89 -30.94 -10.31
C SER A 364 -22.69 -31.68 -9.75
N TYR A 365 -21.87 -31.00 -8.97
CA TYR A 365 -20.68 -31.57 -8.34
C TYR A 365 -20.76 -31.44 -6.82
N THR A 366 -20.19 -32.42 -6.12
CA THR A 366 -19.89 -32.36 -4.68
C THR A 366 -18.37 -32.41 -4.47
N VAL A 367 -17.81 -31.49 -3.69
CA VAL A 367 -16.39 -31.53 -3.32
C VAL A 367 -16.16 -32.67 -2.32
N LYS A 368 -15.37 -33.67 -2.70
CA LYS A 368 -15.08 -34.86 -1.88
C LYS A 368 -13.83 -34.70 -1.03
N ASP A 369 -12.76 -34.14 -1.60
CA ASP A 369 -11.46 -34.04 -0.97
C ASP A 369 -10.67 -32.85 -1.53
N ILE A 370 -9.81 -32.28 -0.69
CA ILE A 370 -8.89 -31.20 -1.05
C ILE A 370 -7.52 -31.56 -0.48
N SER A 371 -6.54 -31.72 -1.36
CA SER A 371 -5.17 -32.09 -1.00
C SER A 371 -4.15 -31.16 -1.66
N LEU A 372 -2.90 -31.22 -1.19
CA LEU A 372 -1.82 -30.40 -1.74
C LEU A 372 -1.41 -30.94 -3.11
N ALA A 373 -1.27 -30.05 -4.10
CA ALA A 373 -0.73 -30.41 -5.40
C ALA A 373 0.77 -30.72 -5.31
N SER A 374 1.22 -31.74 -6.04
CA SER A 374 2.63 -31.99 -6.27
C SER A 374 3.07 -31.17 -7.48
N ILE A 375 3.63 -29.98 -7.23
CA ILE A 375 3.96 -28.94 -8.22
C ILE A 375 5.42 -28.52 -8.17
#